data_AF-A0A559JDD9-F1
#
_entry.id   AF-A0A559JDD9-F1
#
_cell.length_a   1.000
_cell.length_b   1.000
_cell.length_c   1.000
_cell.angle_alpha   90.00
_cell.angle_beta   90.00
_cell.angle_gamma   90.00
#
_symmetry.space_group_name_H-M   'P 1'
#
loop_
_entity.id
_entity.type
_entity.pdbx_description
1 polymer ?
#
loop_
_entity_poly.entity_id
_entity_poly.type
_entity_poly.pdbx_seq_one_letter_code
_entity_poly.pdbx_strand_id
1 'polypeptide(L)'
;MAAVSCWNKWLRPIMESRLPIDSICKITFSFKPASPLPTPLLCCNLKIIYRNAALCTFTFILKQILVVFKYILSYIYAMPLLLNGVIVLENKQLYSHLDRLALQTWPAKITWELGSWLLRASDGVTKRANSVWTADGSLSWEADLVRMEEIESFYSSQGLPARFHLSDASPEGLDAWLEARGYAKEVPCDMMIAAASEVIDHTIDRRNEQFRAEIVSTHKSGWLSDFIRLEGYSEELISFYDQLFSRIKPNAGYLRIMDGSECVAAGASVVQDGWAGFTSVIVHPQRRGLGLGQRIVHELAIWSKQQNAERLYLQVISDNEPAVKLYRKAGYERLFGYHYRSKALS
;
A
#
# COMPACT_ATOMS: atom_id res chain seq x y z
N MET A 1 20.13 13.36 -22.78
CA MET A 1 21.06 14.35 -23.38
C MET A 1 22.51 14.25 -22.86
N ALA A 2 22.76 13.95 -21.57
CA ALA A 2 24.12 13.85 -21.04
C ALA A 2 24.94 12.63 -21.54
N ALA A 3 24.30 11.48 -21.80
CA ALA A 3 24.98 10.26 -22.26
C ALA A 3 25.58 10.39 -23.68
N VAL A 4 24.87 11.04 -24.60
CA VAL A 4 25.33 11.28 -25.99
C VAL A 4 26.48 12.29 -26.04
N SER A 5 26.48 13.27 -25.12
CA SER A 5 27.56 14.24 -24.93
C SER A 5 28.85 13.59 -24.43
N CYS A 6 28.75 12.63 -23.49
CA CYS A 6 29.91 11.92 -22.97
C CYS A 6 30.56 10.99 -24.02
N TRP A 7 29.73 10.29 -24.80
CA TRP A 7 30.19 9.41 -25.89
C TRP A 7 30.99 10.16 -26.96
N ASN A 8 30.43 11.25 -27.48
CA ASN A 8 31.04 12.00 -28.58
C ASN A 8 32.27 12.81 -28.15
N LYS A 9 32.35 13.23 -26.89
CA LYS A 9 33.40 14.16 -26.43
C LYS A 9 34.62 13.46 -25.83
N TRP A 10 34.48 12.24 -25.30
CA TRP A 10 35.56 11.58 -24.55
C TRP A 10 35.87 10.15 -25.01
N LEU A 11 34.86 9.33 -25.33
CA LEU A 11 35.07 7.90 -25.62
C LEU A 11 35.44 7.62 -27.08
N ARG A 12 34.80 8.32 -28.03
CA ARG A 12 35.04 8.15 -29.47
C ARG A 12 36.50 8.40 -29.90
N PRO A 13 37.20 9.47 -29.44
CA PRO A 13 38.59 9.72 -29.84
C PRO A 13 39.60 8.70 -29.27
N ILE A 14 39.27 8.07 -28.13
CA ILE A 14 40.14 7.09 -27.47
C ILE A 14 40.07 5.74 -28.19
N MET A 15 38.87 5.30 -28.60
CA MET A 15 38.68 4.05 -29.32
C MET A 15 39.20 4.10 -30.77
N GLU A 16 39.19 5.29 -31.39
CA GLU A 16 39.70 5.50 -32.76
C GLU A 16 41.24 5.62 -32.81
N SER A 17 41.93 5.68 -31.65
CA SER A 17 43.39 5.74 -31.59
C SER A 17 44.05 4.36 -31.61
N ARG A 18 44.73 4.01 -32.72
CA ARG A 18 45.56 2.78 -32.83
C ARG A 18 46.81 2.91 -31.95
N LEU A 19 46.88 2.17 -30.84
CA LEU A 19 48.08 2.09 -30.00
C LEU A 19 48.67 0.67 -30.00
N PRO A 20 50.00 0.50 -30.12
CA PRO A 20 50.64 -0.80 -30.22
C PRO A 20 50.79 -1.45 -28.84
N ILE A 21 50.22 -2.64 -28.67
CA ILE A 21 50.10 -3.39 -27.40
C ILE A 21 51.43 -4.05 -26.96
N ASP A 22 52.48 -3.97 -27.78
CA ASP A 22 53.68 -4.83 -27.65
C ASP A 22 54.71 -4.41 -26.57
N SER A 23 54.41 -3.43 -25.71
CA SER A 23 55.38 -2.88 -24.74
C SER A 23 55.03 -3.07 -23.27
N ILE A 24 54.00 -3.86 -22.94
CA ILE A 24 53.57 -4.14 -21.56
C ILE A 24 54.13 -5.50 -21.10
N CYS A 25 54.99 -5.50 -20.08
CA CYS A 25 55.56 -6.75 -19.52
C CYS A 25 54.75 -7.37 -18.38
N LYS A 26 54.09 -6.57 -17.51
CA LYS A 26 53.27 -7.11 -16.40
C LYS A 26 52.30 -6.06 -15.83
N ILE A 27 51.05 -6.45 -15.64
CA ILE A 27 50.03 -5.68 -14.89
C ILE A 27 49.64 -6.48 -13.66
N THR A 28 49.64 -5.87 -12.48
CA THR A 28 49.17 -6.51 -11.24
C THR A 28 48.18 -5.60 -10.52
N PHE A 29 47.05 -6.16 -10.13
CA PHE A 29 46.03 -5.49 -9.32
C PHE A 29 46.11 -6.00 -7.88
N SER A 30 46.00 -5.10 -6.92
CA SER A 30 45.79 -5.47 -5.51
C SER A 30 44.68 -4.60 -4.93
N PHE A 31 43.75 -5.26 -4.26
CA PHE A 31 42.62 -4.62 -3.58
C PHE A 31 42.81 -4.78 -2.09
N LYS A 32 42.77 -3.68 -1.35
CA LYS A 32 42.70 -3.71 0.12
C LYS A 32 41.38 -3.11 0.58
N PRO A 33 40.68 -3.74 1.53
CA PRO A 33 39.54 -3.11 2.17
C PRO A 33 40.03 -1.92 3.00
N ALA A 34 39.42 -0.75 2.82
CA ALA A 34 39.57 0.38 3.72
C ALA A 34 38.50 0.26 4.82
N SER A 35 38.90 0.17 6.08
CA SER A 35 37.99 0.19 7.23
C SER A 35 38.27 1.39 8.15
N PRO A 36 37.27 1.96 8.86
CA PRO A 36 35.82 1.92 8.62
C PRO A 36 35.27 3.33 8.35
N LEU A 37 34.67 3.53 7.17
CA LEU A 37 33.69 4.57 6.88
C LEU A 37 32.49 3.89 6.21
N PRO A 38 31.26 4.42 6.31
CA PRO A 38 30.02 3.70 5.98
C PRO A 38 29.79 3.47 4.49
N THR A 39 30.79 3.71 3.64
CA THR A 39 30.79 3.40 2.20
C THR A 39 32.07 2.63 1.86
N PRO A 40 31.98 1.45 1.21
CA PRO A 40 33.17 0.70 0.83
C PRO A 40 33.86 1.40 -0.35
N LEU A 41 34.79 2.30 -0.05
CA LEU A 41 35.75 2.77 -1.03
C LEU A 41 36.76 1.64 -1.29
N LEU A 42 36.57 0.90 -2.37
CA LEU A 42 37.60 0.01 -2.91
C LEU A 42 38.76 0.86 -3.45
N CYS A 43 39.84 0.95 -2.67
CA CYS A 43 41.10 1.50 -3.15
C CYS A 43 41.79 0.45 -4.04
N CYS A 44 41.65 0.61 -5.35
CA CYS A 44 42.39 -0.17 -6.33
C CYS A 44 43.77 0.45 -6.54
N ASN A 45 44.83 -0.26 -6.16
CA ASN A 45 46.20 0.14 -6.47
C ASN A 45 46.69 -0.60 -7.72
N LEU A 46 46.90 0.17 -8.79
CA LEU A 46 47.42 -0.32 -10.06
C LEU A 46 48.92 -0.03 -10.13
N LYS A 47 49.73 -1.08 -10.27
CA LYS A 47 51.18 -0.95 -10.49
C LYS A 47 51.51 -1.53 -11.87
N ILE A 48 52.02 -0.68 -12.77
CA ILE A 48 52.45 -1.05 -14.12
C ILE A 48 53.95 -0.79 -14.23
N ILE A 49 54.71 -1.77 -14.73
CA ILE A 49 56.16 -1.69 -14.91
C ILE A 49 56.46 -1.66 -16.41
N TYR A 50 57.13 -0.59 -16.88
CA TYR A 50 57.48 -0.37 -18.29
C TYR A 50 58.99 -0.55 -18.54
N ARG A 51 59.37 -0.89 -19.77
CA ARG A 51 60.78 -1.13 -20.15
C ARG A 51 61.62 0.13 -20.46
N ASN A 52 61.04 1.30 -20.71
CA ASN A 52 61.81 2.54 -20.95
C ASN A 52 61.03 3.84 -20.67
N ALA A 53 61.76 4.90 -20.30
CA ALA A 53 61.30 6.13 -19.65
C ALA A 53 60.75 7.23 -20.61
N ALA A 54 59.80 6.88 -21.48
CA ALA A 54 59.05 7.87 -22.27
C ALA A 54 57.54 7.69 -22.05
N LEU A 55 57.04 7.98 -20.84
CA LEU A 55 55.63 7.82 -20.48
C LEU A 55 55.14 8.94 -19.55
N CYS A 56 54.83 10.10 -20.12
CA CYS A 56 54.03 11.14 -19.44
C CYS A 56 52.59 11.21 -19.99
N THR A 57 52.42 11.03 -21.30
CA THR A 57 51.10 11.16 -21.96
C THR A 57 50.19 9.95 -21.70
N PHE A 58 50.75 8.73 -21.58
CA PHE A 58 49.99 7.49 -21.38
C PHE A 58 49.42 7.38 -19.95
N THR A 59 50.16 7.88 -18.95
CA THR A 59 49.74 7.94 -17.53
C THR A 59 48.54 8.85 -17.32
N PHE A 60 48.43 9.91 -18.14
CA PHE A 60 47.30 10.84 -18.12
C PHE A 60 46.03 10.20 -18.70
N ILE A 61 46.13 9.51 -19.83
CA ILE A 61 45.00 8.81 -20.46
C ILE A 61 44.47 7.69 -19.55
N LEU A 62 45.36 6.89 -18.94
CA LEU A 62 44.94 5.81 -18.03
C LEU A 62 44.27 6.35 -16.75
N LYS A 63 44.75 7.48 -16.20
CA LYS A 63 44.09 8.17 -15.08
C LYS A 63 42.70 8.68 -15.46
N GLN A 64 42.52 9.23 -16.67
CA GLN A 64 41.21 9.66 -17.12
C GLN A 64 40.24 8.49 -17.33
N ILE A 65 40.70 7.38 -17.91
CA ILE A 65 39.89 6.16 -18.05
C ILE A 65 39.47 5.63 -16.67
N LEU A 66 40.38 5.58 -15.68
CA LEU A 66 40.06 5.15 -14.31
C LEU A 66 39.06 6.07 -13.60
N VAL A 67 39.13 7.39 -13.82
CA VAL A 67 38.13 8.34 -13.30
C VAL A 67 36.78 8.07 -13.93
N VAL A 68 36.70 7.91 -15.25
CA VAL A 68 35.45 7.58 -15.95
C VAL A 68 34.88 6.25 -15.48
N PHE A 69 35.73 5.22 -15.29
CA PHE A 69 35.31 3.91 -14.78
C PHE A 69 34.79 4.00 -13.34
N LYS A 70 35.43 4.81 -12.48
CA LYS A 70 34.97 5.06 -11.10
C LYS A 70 33.63 5.79 -11.08
N TYR A 71 33.41 6.74 -11.97
CA TYR A 71 32.12 7.43 -12.14
C TYR A 71 31.03 6.49 -12.66
N ILE A 72 31.34 5.64 -13.66
CA ILE A 72 30.39 4.66 -14.20
C ILE A 72 30.02 3.62 -13.14
N LEU A 73 30.99 3.06 -12.40
CA LEU A 73 30.72 2.12 -11.31
C LEU A 73 29.90 2.79 -10.20
N SER A 74 30.23 4.02 -9.79
CA SER A 74 29.43 4.79 -8.82
C SER A 74 27.98 4.95 -9.30
N TYR A 75 27.76 5.25 -10.59
CA TYR A 75 26.43 5.36 -11.16
C TYR A 75 25.69 4.02 -11.22
N ILE A 76 26.38 2.93 -11.58
CA ILE A 76 25.81 1.57 -11.63
C ILE A 76 25.41 1.07 -10.24
N TYR A 77 26.15 1.43 -9.18
CA TYR A 77 25.79 1.06 -7.81
C TYR A 77 24.78 2.03 -7.17
N ALA A 78 24.83 3.33 -7.51
CA ALA A 78 23.90 4.32 -6.99
C ALA A 78 22.53 4.28 -7.69
N MET A 79 22.45 3.95 -8.98
CA MET A 79 21.18 3.90 -9.73
C MET A 79 20.19 2.88 -9.14
N PRO A 80 20.56 1.62 -8.81
CA PRO A 80 19.64 0.69 -8.18
C PRO A 80 19.16 1.16 -6.80
N LEU A 81 20.04 1.79 -6.00
CA LEU A 81 19.68 2.35 -4.69
C LEU A 81 18.72 3.54 -4.83
N LEU A 82 18.98 4.43 -5.79
CA LEU A 82 18.10 5.57 -6.09
C LEU A 82 16.76 5.12 -6.68
N LEU A 83 16.76 4.14 -7.59
CA LEU A 83 15.54 3.56 -8.16
C LEU A 83 14.73 2.83 -7.08
N ASN A 84 15.37 2.04 -6.23
CA ASN A 84 14.69 1.41 -5.09
C ASN A 84 14.10 2.47 -4.15
N GLY A 85 14.84 3.54 -3.86
CA GLY A 85 14.33 4.66 -3.06
C GLY A 85 13.11 5.34 -3.70
N VAL A 86 13.14 5.59 -5.01
CA VAL A 86 11.99 6.15 -5.75
C VAL A 86 10.79 5.20 -5.74
N ILE A 87 10.99 3.91 -6.03
CA ILE A 87 9.93 2.89 -6.03
C ILE A 87 9.29 2.76 -4.63
N VAL A 88 10.10 2.75 -3.57
CA VAL A 88 9.60 2.71 -2.19
C VAL A 88 8.78 3.95 -1.85
N LEU A 89 9.23 5.14 -2.26
CA LEU A 89 8.49 6.38 -2.04
C LEU A 89 7.16 6.41 -2.83
N GLU A 90 7.17 6.00 -4.10
CA GLU A 90 5.95 5.88 -4.91
C GLU A 90 4.96 4.88 -4.31
N ASN A 91 5.44 3.72 -3.85
CA ASN A 91 4.61 2.73 -3.17
C ASN A 91 4.02 3.28 -1.86
N LYS A 92 4.83 3.96 -1.05
CA LYS A 92 4.35 4.54 0.22
C LYS A 92 3.27 5.60 0.01
N GLN A 93 3.40 6.42 -1.03
CA GLN A 93 2.38 7.39 -1.42
C GLN A 93 1.09 6.70 -1.86
N LEU A 94 1.17 5.64 -2.67
CA LEU A 94 0.00 4.85 -3.07
C LEU A 94 -0.67 4.19 -1.85
N TYR A 95 0.11 3.61 -0.95
CA TYR A 95 -0.40 2.96 0.25
C TYR A 95 -1.14 3.96 1.14
N SER A 96 -0.51 5.12 1.40
CA SER A 96 -1.11 6.24 2.14
C SER A 96 -2.40 6.73 1.50
N HIS A 97 -2.40 6.88 0.17
CA HIS A 97 -3.57 7.30 -0.58
C HIS A 97 -4.74 6.32 -0.44
N LEU A 98 -4.50 5.02 -0.63
CA LEU A 98 -5.54 3.98 -0.49
C LEU A 98 -6.02 3.86 0.96
N ASP A 99 -5.13 3.95 1.94
CA ASP A 99 -5.49 3.99 3.35
C ASP A 99 -6.36 5.19 3.68
N ARG A 100 -6.12 6.36 3.06
CA ARG A 100 -6.94 7.56 3.20
C ARG A 100 -8.30 7.40 2.52
N LEU A 101 -8.36 6.77 1.35
CA LEU A 101 -9.62 6.44 0.67
C LEU A 101 -10.46 5.47 1.51
N ALA A 102 -9.83 4.48 2.15
CA ALA A 102 -10.53 3.52 3.01
C ALA A 102 -11.26 4.21 4.18
N LEU A 103 -10.77 5.36 4.69
CA LEU A 103 -11.47 6.17 5.70
C LEU A 103 -12.87 6.61 5.24
N GLN A 104 -13.06 6.82 3.93
CA GLN A 104 -14.31 7.31 3.35
C GLN A 104 -15.35 6.19 3.20
N THR A 105 -14.90 4.94 3.19
CA THR A 105 -15.80 3.77 3.20
C THR A 105 -16.38 3.48 4.59
N TRP A 106 -15.73 4.00 5.65
CA TRP A 106 -16.09 3.72 7.04
C TRP A 106 -15.86 4.94 7.95
N PRO A 107 -16.57 6.06 7.69
CA PRO A 107 -16.29 7.35 8.32
C PRO A 107 -16.62 7.37 9.82
N ALA A 108 -15.69 7.92 10.59
CA ALA A 108 -15.86 8.09 12.02
C ALA A 108 -16.83 9.21 12.36
N LYS A 109 -17.45 9.14 13.54
CA LYS A 109 -18.36 10.15 14.09
C LYS A 109 -17.57 11.37 14.56
N ILE A 110 -16.44 11.13 15.21
CA ILE A 110 -15.48 12.14 15.66
C ILE A 110 -14.16 11.89 14.95
N THR A 111 -13.58 12.94 14.40
CA THR A 111 -12.24 12.96 13.79
C THR A 111 -11.45 14.12 14.36
N TRP A 112 -10.24 13.87 14.83
CA TRP A 112 -9.33 14.89 15.35
C TRP A 112 -7.96 14.76 14.70
N GLU A 113 -7.51 15.82 14.05
CA GLU A 113 -6.18 15.87 13.42
C GLU A 113 -5.13 16.16 14.48
N LEU A 114 -4.09 15.33 14.53
CA LEU A 114 -2.98 15.48 15.45
C LEU A 114 -1.67 15.35 14.67
N GLY A 115 -1.21 16.47 14.13
CA GLY A 115 -0.13 16.49 13.15
C GLY A 115 -0.55 15.76 11.88
N SER A 116 0.21 14.74 11.49
CA SER A 116 -0.12 13.89 10.33
C SER A 116 -1.05 12.72 10.67
N TRP A 117 -1.40 12.51 11.93
CA TRP A 117 -2.27 11.42 12.34
C TRP A 117 -3.72 11.89 12.49
N LEU A 118 -4.65 10.95 12.33
CA LEU A 118 -6.07 11.21 12.48
C LEU A 118 -6.64 10.29 13.57
N LEU A 119 -7.01 10.88 14.70
CA LEU A 119 -7.70 10.19 15.78
C LEU A 119 -9.17 10.08 15.41
N ARG A 120 -9.75 8.90 15.65
CA ARG A 120 -11.11 8.57 15.20
C ARG A 120 -11.86 7.82 16.28
N ALA A 121 -13.11 8.23 16.52
CA ALA A 121 -14.03 7.59 17.46
C ALA A 121 -15.46 7.54 16.91
N SER A 122 -16.12 6.42 17.18
CA SER A 122 -17.48 6.04 16.77
C SER A 122 -17.98 4.97 17.72
N ASP A 123 -18.19 5.33 18.99
CA ASP A 123 -18.88 4.54 20.01
C ASP A 123 -18.34 3.10 20.21
N GLY A 124 -17.09 2.82 19.80
CA GLY A 124 -16.40 1.53 20.04
C GLY A 124 -16.85 0.33 19.20
N VAL A 125 -17.91 0.45 18.38
CA VAL A 125 -18.51 -0.71 17.67
C VAL A 125 -17.55 -1.38 16.68
N THR A 126 -16.77 -0.60 15.93
CA THR A 126 -15.83 -1.15 14.95
C THR A 126 -14.42 -0.61 15.16
N LYS A 127 -13.41 -1.45 14.94
CA LYS A 127 -11.99 -1.04 15.00
C LYS A 127 -11.68 0.02 13.94
N ARG A 128 -12.25 -0.13 12.74
CA ARG A 128 -12.03 0.76 11.60
C ARG A 128 -12.38 2.20 11.92
N ALA A 129 -13.49 2.50 12.61
CA ALA A 129 -13.86 3.87 12.96
C ALA A 129 -13.39 4.32 14.37
N ASN A 130 -12.72 3.44 15.11
CA ASN A 130 -12.25 3.67 16.48
C ASN A 130 -10.74 3.35 16.60
N SER A 131 -9.93 4.05 15.81
CA SER A 131 -8.48 3.89 15.79
C SER A 131 -7.76 5.09 15.17
N VAL A 132 -6.57 5.38 15.67
CA VAL A 132 -5.62 6.35 15.13
C VAL A 132 -5.19 5.86 13.76
N TRP A 133 -5.42 6.65 12.73
CA TRP A 133 -4.87 6.42 11.41
C TRP A 133 -3.48 7.05 11.33
N THR A 134 -2.47 6.25 10.97
CA THR A 134 -1.05 6.64 11.05
C THR A 134 -0.35 6.71 9.68
N ALA A 135 -1.09 6.54 8.58
CA ALA A 135 -0.51 6.26 7.27
C ALA A 135 -0.04 7.51 6.48
N ASP A 136 0.00 8.71 7.07
CA ASP A 136 0.53 9.94 6.45
C ASP A 136 1.95 10.27 6.94
N GLY A 137 2.83 9.26 6.92
CA GLY A 137 4.16 9.31 7.52
C GLY A 137 5.19 10.22 6.82
N SER A 138 4.84 11.49 6.59
CA SER A 138 5.82 12.54 6.35
C SER A 138 6.34 13.08 7.70
N LEU A 139 7.65 12.89 7.92
CA LEU A 139 8.50 13.37 9.04
C LEU A 139 8.45 12.54 10.34
N SER A 140 9.58 12.57 11.07
CA SER A 140 9.92 11.68 12.19
C SER A 140 8.89 11.75 13.32
N TRP A 141 8.20 10.63 13.58
CA TRP A 141 7.32 10.44 14.74
C TRP A 141 8.05 10.60 16.08
N GLU A 142 9.37 10.69 16.09
CA GLU A 142 10.20 10.93 17.28
C GLU A 142 9.90 12.30 17.93
N ALA A 143 9.44 13.29 17.16
CA ALA A 143 8.93 14.57 17.68
C ALA A 143 7.50 14.45 18.25
N ASP A 144 6.82 13.33 18.00
CA ASP A 144 5.41 13.09 18.34
C ASP A 144 5.24 12.33 19.68
N LEU A 145 6.32 12.06 20.42
CA LEU A 145 6.25 11.41 21.74
C LEU A 145 5.37 12.17 22.75
N VAL A 146 5.30 13.49 22.64
CA VAL A 146 4.42 14.36 23.46
C VAL A 146 2.93 14.13 23.17
N ARG A 147 2.59 13.61 21.98
CA ARG A 147 1.21 13.38 21.53
C ARG A 147 0.58 12.09 22.07
N MET A 148 1.37 11.20 22.66
CA MET A 148 0.86 9.89 23.09
C MET A 148 -0.06 10.00 24.30
N GLU A 149 0.25 10.87 25.26
CA GLU A 149 -0.64 11.18 26.38
C GLU A 149 -1.93 11.85 25.87
N GLU A 150 -1.84 12.70 24.86
CA GLU A 150 -3.02 13.33 24.22
C GLU A 150 -3.90 12.29 23.51
N ILE A 151 -3.29 11.33 22.82
CA ILE A 151 -4.00 10.23 22.15
C ILE A 151 -4.68 9.32 23.19
N GLU A 152 -3.95 8.87 24.21
CA GLU A 152 -4.50 8.02 25.28
C GLU A 152 -5.62 8.77 26.02
N SER A 153 -5.43 10.06 26.31
CA SER A 153 -6.45 10.93 26.92
C SER A 153 -7.68 11.11 26.04
N PHE A 154 -7.50 11.31 24.73
CA PHE A 154 -8.61 11.39 23.77
C PHE A 154 -9.45 10.11 23.84
N TYR A 155 -8.83 8.94 23.68
CA TYR A 155 -9.55 7.66 23.72
C TYR A 155 -10.19 7.39 25.08
N SER A 156 -9.48 7.69 26.18
CA SER A 156 -10.03 7.59 27.54
C SER A 156 -11.25 8.49 27.74
N SER A 157 -11.24 9.72 27.21
CA SER A 157 -12.37 10.66 27.30
C SER A 157 -13.62 10.16 26.55
N GLN A 158 -13.43 9.29 25.57
CA GLN A 158 -14.50 8.63 24.82
C GLN A 158 -14.90 7.27 25.43
N GLY A 159 -14.25 6.82 26.50
CA GLY A 159 -14.47 5.49 27.08
C GLY A 159 -13.97 4.36 26.17
N LEU A 160 -12.94 4.61 25.36
CA LEU A 160 -12.42 3.68 24.35
C LEU A 160 -10.95 3.33 24.62
N PRO A 161 -10.49 2.11 24.29
CA PRO A 161 -9.06 1.81 24.31
C PRO A 161 -8.33 2.58 23.22
N ALA A 162 -7.11 3.03 23.50
CA ALA A 162 -6.23 3.57 22.47
C ALA A 162 -5.87 2.46 21.48
N ARG A 163 -6.20 2.68 20.20
CA ARG A 163 -5.94 1.73 19.12
C ARG A 163 -5.30 2.43 17.94
N PHE A 164 -4.23 1.86 17.41
CA PHE A 164 -3.48 2.37 16.26
C PHE A 164 -3.70 1.47 15.05
N HIS A 165 -4.09 2.06 13.93
CA HIS A 165 -4.11 1.44 12.61
C HIS A 165 -2.71 1.60 11.98
N LEU A 166 -2.01 0.49 11.77
CA LEU A 166 -0.64 0.43 11.28
C LEU A 166 -0.61 -0.29 9.94
N SER A 167 -0.12 0.37 8.90
CA SER A 167 0.06 -0.20 7.56
C SER A 167 1.50 -0.05 7.09
N ASP A 168 1.82 -0.61 5.94
CA ASP A 168 3.12 -0.43 5.29
C ASP A 168 3.38 1.06 4.91
N ALA A 169 2.36 1.94 4.97
CA ALA A 169 2.51 3.40 4.85
C ALA A 169 2.80 4.12 6.18
N SER A 170 2.70 3.44 7.31
CA SER A 170 3.00 4.02 8.62
C SER A 170 4.50 4.39 8.76
N PRO A 171 4.85 5.24 9.75
CA PRO A 171 6.24 5.53 10.03
C PRO A 171 7.04 4.29 10.46
N GLU A 172 8.28 4.20 10.01
CA GLU A 172 9.18 3.08 10.35
C GLU A 172 9.48 3.08 11.85
N GLY A 173 9.49 1.91 12.48
CA GLY A 173 9.75 1.74 13.92
C GLY A 173 8.54 1.93 14.84
N LEU A 174 7.43 2.50 14.35
CA LEU A 174 6.23 2.74 15.17
C LEU A 174 5.61 1.45 15.74
N ASP A 175 5.55 0.38 14.93
CA ASP A 175 5.03 -0.93 15.33
C ASP A 175 5.79 -1.48 16.56
N ALA A 176 7.12 -1.57 16.46
CA ALA A 176 7.99 -2.03 17.54
C ALA A 176 7.94 -1.12 18.78
N TRP A 177 7.79 0.20 18.56
CA TRP A 177 7.69 1.17 19.65
C TRP A 177 6.39 1.00 20.47
N LEU A 178 5.27 0.75 19.77
CA LEU A 178 3.96 0.48 20.40
C LEU A 178 3.99 -0.87 21.15
N GLU A 179 4.61 -1.89 20.55
CA GLU A 179 4.82 -3.18 21.20
C GLU A 179 5.56 -3.06 22.54
N ALA A 180 6.68 -2.33 22.55
CA ALA A 180 7.48 -2.10 23.75
C ALA A 180 6.70 -1.37 24.88
N ARG A 181 5.54 -0.79 24.57
CA ARG A 181 4.65 -0.09 25.51
C ARG A 181 3.37 -0.87 25.86
N GLY A 182 3.34 -2.15 25.50
CA GLY A 182 2.24 -3.05 25.87
C GLY A 182 1.02 -2.94 24.96
N TYR A 183 1.14 -2.31 23.78
CA TYR A 183 0.08 -2.37 22.79
C TYR A 183 0.08 -3.74 22.10
N ALA A 184 -0.95 -4.53 22.37
CA ALA A 184 -1.12 -5.87 21.81
C ALA A 184 -1.45 -5.80 20.31
N LYS A 185 -0.81 -6.66 19.53
CA LYS A 185 -1.09 -6.82 18.10
C LYS A 185 -2.42 -7.55 17.91
N GLU A 186 -3.29 -6.98 17.08
CA GLU A 186 -4.55 -7.57 16.68
C GLU A 186 -4.42 -8.24 15.30
N VAL A 187 -5.47 -8.97 14.88
CA VAL A 187 -5.52 -9.75 13.63
C VAL A 187 -5.15 -8.87 12.42
N PRO A 188 -4.22 -9.33 11.55
CA PRO A 188 -3.81 -8.60 10.36
C PRO A 188 -4.89 -8.62 9.27
N CYS A 189 -4.82 -7.62 8.41
CA CYS A 189 -5.64 -7.43 7.24
C CYS A 189 -4.77 -7.13 6.02
N ASP A 190 -5.31 -7.38 4.85
CA ASP A 190 -4.71 -7.05 3.56
C ASP A 190 -5.52 -5.98 2.85
N MET A 191 -4.81 -5.01 2.29
CA MET A 191 -5.33 -4.14 1.23
C MET A 191 -5.13 -4.87 -0.10
N MET A 192 -6.22 -5.18 -0.79
CA MET A 192 -6.18 -5.79 -2.12
C MET A 192 -6.69 -4.82 -3.17
N ILE A 193 -6.10 -4.87 -4.37
CA ILE A 193 -6.49 -4.01 -5.50
C ILE A 193 -6.72 -4.83 -6.78
N ALA A 194 -7.49 -4.28 -7.70
CA ALA A 194 -7.71 -4.84 -9.04
C ALA A 194 -8.09 -3.74 -10.05
N ALA A 195 -7.95 -4.03 -11.34
CA ALA A 195 -8.58 -3.23 -12.39
C ALA A 195 -10.07 -3.61 -12.49
N ALA A 196 -10.96 -2.61 -12.62
CA ALA A 196 -12.40 -2.86 -12.67
C ALA A 196 -12.79 -3.75 -13.87
N SER A 197 -12.18 -3.55 -15.04
CA SER A 197 -12.42 -4.39 -16.22
C SER A 197 -12.02 -5.85 -16.01
N GLU A 198 -10.88 -6.10 -15.39
CA GLU A 198 -10.39 -7.45 -15.13
C GLU A 198 -11.33 -8.18 -14.17
N VAL A 199 -11.78 -7.49 -13.12
CA VAL A 199 -12.77 -8.05 -12.19
C VAL A 199 -14.05 -8.41 -12.92
N ILE A 200 -14.57 -7.53 -13.76
CA ILE A 200 -15.79 -7.80 -14.55
C ILE A 200 -15.59 -9.06 -15.39
N ASP A 201 -14.48 -9.17 -16.14
CA ASP A 201 -14.19 -10.28 -17.03
C ASP A 201 -14.03 -11.62 -16.28
N HIS A 202 -13.30 -11.63 -15.17
CA HIS A 202 -13.07 -12.84 -14.36
C HIS A 202 -14.29 -13.31 -13.57
N THR A 203 -15.27 -12.43 -13.37
CA THR A 203 -16.44 -12.73 -12.53
C THR A 203 -17.72 -13.01 -13.31
N ILE A 204 -17.69 -12.98 -14.65
CA ILE A 204 -18.81 -13.40 -15.51
C ILE A 204 -19.26 -14.81 -15.13
N ASP A 205 -20.49 -14.94 -14.62
CA ASP A 205 -21.07 -16.22 -14.22
C ASP A 205 -22.58 -16.20 -14.37
N ARG A 206 -23.12 -17.18 -15.08
CA ARG A 206 -24.56 -17.36 -15.31
C ARG A 206 -25.24 -18.28 -14.29
N ARG A 207 -24.49 -18.89 -13.37
CA ARG A 207 -24.98 -19.92 -12.43
C ARG A 207 -25.89 -19.40 -11.31
N ASN A 208 -26.32 -18.15 -11.37
CA ASN A 208 -27.14 -17.50 -10.35
C ASN A 208 -28.08 -16.43 -10.95
N GLU A 209 -28.46 -16.57 -12.22
CA GLU A 209 -29.40 -15.66 -12.90
C GLU A 209 -30.78 -15.62 -12.26
N GLN A 210 -31.17 -16.70 -11.57
CA GLN A 210 -32.41 -16.76 -10.78
C GLN A 210 -32.46 -15.75 -9.62
N PHE A 211 -31.32 -15.26 -9.16
CA PHE A 211 -31.24 -14.26 -8.10
C PHE A 211 -31.21 -12.85 -8.70
N ARG A 212 -32.09 -11.97 -8.22
CA ARG A 212 -32.19 -10.59 -8.71
C ARG A 212 -31.17 -9.70 -8.00
N ALA A 213 -30.26 -9.08 -8.74
CA ALA A 213 -29.36 -8.06 -8.21
C ALA A 213 -29.98 -6.66 -8.36
N GLU A 214 -29.87 -5.84 -7.32
CA GLU A 214 -30.29 -4.43 -7.34
C GLU A 214 -29.27 -3.57 -6.59
N ILE A 215 -28.85 -2.46 -7.20
CA ILE A 215 -27.96 -1.48 -6.58
C ILE A 215 -28.71 -0.16 -6.43
N VAL A 216 -28.69 0.38 -5.22
CA VAL A 216 -29.39 1.61 -4.83
C VAL A 216 -28.42 2.60 -4.22
N SER A 217 -28.73 3.89 -4.32
CA SER A 217 -27.84 4.99 -3.90
C SER A 217 -27.93 5.34 -2.41
N THR A 218 -28.81 4.68 -1.65
CA THR A 218 -28.98 4.91 -0.21
C THR A 218 -29.07 3.59 0.54
N HIS A 219 -28.42 3.52 1.70
CA HIS A 219 -28.49 2.39 2.61
C HIS A 219 -29.89 2.23 3.25
N LYS A 220 -30.72 3.29 3.23
CA LYS A 220 -32.07 3.33 3.82
C LYS A 220 -33.15 2.60 3.01
N SER A 221 -32.80 2.10 1.83
CA SER A 221 -33.65 1.37 0.88
C SER A 221 -34.00 -0.07 1.31
N GLY A 222 -33.88 -0.39 2.60
CA GLY A 222 -33.93 -1.75 3.12
C GLY A 222 -32.57 -2.47 3.14
N TRP A 223 -31.56 -1.94 2.43
CA TRP A 223 -30.20 -2.51 2.45
C TRP A 223 -29.60 -2.59 3.85
N LEU A 224 -29.76 -1.54 4.68
CA LEU A 224 -29.22 -1.53 6.03
C LEU A 224 -29.80 -2.66 6.89
N SER A 225 -31.12 -2.84 6.85
CA SER A 225 -31.79 -3.91 7.61
C SER A 225 -31.32 -5.29 7.16
N ASP A 226 -31.15 -5.49 5.85
CA ASP A 226 -30.59 -6.74 5.32
C ASP A 226 -29.14 -6.97 5.72
N PHE A 227 -28.31 -5.92 5.67
CA PHE A 227 -26.91 -5.99 6.09
C PHE A 227 -26.80 -6.43 7.56
N ILE A 228 -27.54 -5.77 8.47
CA ILE A 228 -27.58 -6.11 9.90
C ILE A 228 -28.00 -7.58 10.09
N ARG A 229 -29.06 -8.02 9.41
CA ARG A 229 -29.57 -9.40 9.48
C ARG A 229 -28.56 -10.42 8.93
N LEU A 230 -27.94 -10.15 7.78
CA LEU A 230 -27.00 -11.07 7.12
C LEU A 230 -25.70 -11.23 7.91
N GLU A 231 -25.24 -10.18 8.59
CA GLU A 231 -24.11 -10.23 9.52
C GLU A 231 -24.47 -10.94 10.84
N GLY A 232 -25.76 -11.08 11.16
CA GLY A 232 -26.23 -11.61 12.44
C GLY A 232 -26.07 -10.62 13.59
N TYR A 233 -26.05 -9.32 13.30
CA TYR A 233 -25.97 -8.26 14.30
C TYR A 233 -27.33 -8.05 14.99
N SER A 234 -27.29 -7.58 16.25
CA SER A 234 -28.47 -7.13 16.97
C SER A 234 -29.08 -5.89 16.31
N GLU A 235 -30.41 -5.77 16.36
CA GLU A 235 -31.15 -4.59 15.88
C GLU A 235 -30.73 -3.29 16.59
N GLU A 236 -30.17 -3.38 17.80
CA GLU A 236 -29.63 -2.24 18.54
C GLU A 236 -28.51 -1.50 17.77
N LEU A 237 -27.80 -2.20 16.88
CA LEU A 237 -26.75 -1.60 16.06
C LEU A 237 -27.28 -0.86 14.82
N ILE A 238 -28.58 -0.94 14.50
CA ILE A 238 -29.17 -0.25 13.34
C ILE A 238 -28.91 1.25 13.42
N SER A 239 -29.14 1.88 14.56
CA SER A 239 -28.93 3.33 14.74
C SER A 239 -27.47 3.72 14.51
N PHE A 240 -26.53 2.91 15.04
CA PHE A 240 -25.10 3.12 14.84
C PHE A 240 -24.72 3.08 13.35
N TYR A 241 -25.13 2.02 12.66
CA TYR A 241 -24.79 1.85 11.25
C TYR A 241 -25.52 2.83 10.35
N ASP A 242 -26.78 3.20 10.66
CA ASP A 242 -27.49 4.27 9.95
C ASP A 242 -26.71 5.58 9.99
N GLN A 243 -26.21 5.96 11.17
CA GLN A 243 -25.38 7.15 11.32
C GLN A 243 -24.04 7.02 10.59
N LEU A 244 -23.40 5.84 10.60
CA LEU A 244 -22.14 5.58 9.90
C LEU A 244 -22.30 5.71 8.39
N PHE A 245 -23.28 5.03 7.80
CA PHE A 245 -23.52 5.08 6.35
C PHE A 245 -24.04 6.46 5.92
N SER A 246 -24.78 7.18 6.78
CA SER A 246 -25.20 8.56 6.50
C SER A 246 -24.03 9.56 6.42
N ARG A 247 -22.84 9.23 6.96
CA ARG A 247 -21.62 10.04 6.83
C ARG A 247 -20.82 9.75 5.55
N ILE A 248 -21.16 8.68 4.82
CA ILE A 248 -20.55 8.39 3.53
C ILE A 248 -21.09 9.40 2.51
N LYS A 249 -20.19 9.95 1.67
CA LYS A 249 -20.52 10.88 0.59
C LYS A 249 -21.52 10.24 -0.40
N PRO A 250 -22.25 11.03 -1.21
CA PRO A 250 -23.30 10.53 -2.13
C PRO A 250 -22.77 9.77 -3.37
N ASN A 251 -21.60 9.16 -3.27
CA ASN A 251 -20.90 8.36 -4.28
C ASN A 251 -20.85 6.87 -3.89
N ALA A 252 -21.86 6.42 -3.16
CA ALA A 252 -21.99 5.06 -2.65
C ALA A 252 -23.09 4.27 -3.36
N GLY A 253 -22.82 3.00 -3.61
CA GLY A 253 -23.75 2.03 -4.18
C GLY A 253 -23.94 0.88 -3.20
N TYR A 254 -25.19 0.53 -2.93
CA TYR A 254 -25.58 -0.49 -1.98
C TYR A 254 -26.27 -1.63 -2.73
N LEU A 255 -25.58 -2.76 -2.86
CA LEU A 255 -26.04 -3.94 -3.59
C LEU A 255 -26.85 -4.86 -2.67
N ARG A 256 -28.00 -5.32 -3.18
CA ARG A 256 -28.77 -6.46 -2.65
C ARG A 256 -28.88 -7.53 -3.73
N ILE A 257 -28.76 -8.79 -3.33
CA ILE A 257 -29.08 -9.95 -4.16
C ILE A 257 -30.26 -10.67 -3.54
N MET A 258 -31.36 -10.75 -4.27
CA MET A 258 -32.65 -11.25 -3.82
C MET A 258 -32.94 -12.67 -4.31
N ASP A 259 -33.43 -13.52 -3.41
CA ASP A 259 -34.05 -14.82 -3.67
C ASP A 259 -35.56 -14.68 -3.41
N GLY A 260 -36.34 -14.44 -4.48
CA GLY A 260 -37.72 -13.98 -4.34
C GLY A 260 -37.80 -12.61 -3.67
N SER A 261 -38.41 -12.55 -2.48
CA SER A 261 -38.53 -11.33 -1.67
C SER A 261 -37.45 -11.20 -0.58
N GLU A 262 -36.63 -12.23 -0.37
CA GLU A 262 -35.61 -12.23 0.68
C GLU A 262 -34.25 -11.80 0.10
N CYS A 263 -33.56 -10.87 0.78
CA CYS A 263 -32.17 -10.57 0.45
C CYS A 263 -31.25 -11.67 1.00
N VAL A 264 -30.48 -12.32 0.14
CA VAL A 264 -29.59 -13.43 0.51
C VAL A 264 -28.10 -13.07 0.42
N ALA A 265 -27.79 -11.90 -0.14
CA ALA A 265 -26.43 -11.39 -0.21
C ALA A 265 -26.44 -9.86 -0.31
N ALA A 266 -25.43 -9.22 0.26
CA ALA A 266 -25.28 -7.77 0.23
C ALA A 266 -23.83 -7.37 0.03
N GLY A 267 -23.64 -6.15 -0.47
CA GLY A 267 -22.34 -5.49 -0.59
C GLY A 267 -22.51 -3.99 -0.73
N ALA A 268 -21.44 -3.24 -0.51
CA ALA A 268 -21.41 -1.80 -0.75
C ALA A 268 -20.13 -1.40 -1.47
N SER A 269 -20.21 -0.34 -2.27
CA SER A 269 -19.06 0.28 -2.93
C SER A 269 -19.10 1.80 -2.71
N VAL A 270 -17.95 2.41 -2.47
CA VAL A 270 -17.78 3.88 -2.39
C VAL A 270 -16.74 4.34 -3.39
N VAL A 271 -17.09 5.27 -4.27
CA VAL A 271 -16.25 5.70 -5.40
C VAL A 271 -15.62 7.06 -5.17
N GLN A 272 -14.29 7.15 -5.13
CA GLN A 272 -13.58 8.41 -4.98
C GLN A 272 -12.23 8.37 -5.70
N ASP A 273 -11.85 9.47 -6.33
CA ASP A 273 -10.53 9.67 -6.98
C ASP A 273 -10.17 8.57 -8.01
N GLY A 274 -11.17 8.09 -8.77
CA GLY A 274 -11.00 7.02 -9.77
C GLY A 274 -10.86 5.61 -9.17
N TRP A 275 -11.01 5.48 -7.86
CA TRP A 275 -11.03 4.22 -7.12
C TRP A 275 -12.41 3.90 -6.58
N ALA A 276 -12.72 2.61 -6.39
CA ALA A 276 -13.88 2.16 -5.63
C ALA A 276 -13.49 1.19 -4.52
N GLY A 277 -13.92 1.49 -3.29
CA GLY A 277 -13.70 0.64 -2.13
C GLY A 277 -14.89 -0.27 -1.87
N PHE A 278 -14.70 -1.59 -1.90
CA PHE A 278 -15.75 -2.55 -1.58
C PHE A 278 -15.78 -2.86 -0.08
N THR A 279 -16.98 -2.84 0.49
CA THR A 279 -17.23 -3.13 1.91
C THR A 279 -18.48 -3.98 2.08
N SER A 280 -18.68 -4.50 3.29
CA SER A 280 -19.90 -5.22 3.68
C SER A 280 -20.29 -6.37 2.74
N VAL A 281 -19.32 -7.06 2.16
CA VAL A 281 -19.54 -8.21 1.27
C VAL A 281 -19.94 -9.41 2.12
N ILE A 282 -21.22 -9.78 2.07
CA ILE A 282 -21.79 -10.84 2.92
C ILE A 282 -22.78 -11.70 2.13
N VAL A 283 -22.73 -13.00 2.37
CA VAL A 283 -23.64 -14.00 1.80
C VAL A 283 -24.27 -14.79 2.94
N HIS A 284 -25.61 -14.93 2.91
CA HIS A 284 -26.38 -15.70 3.88
C HIS A 284 -25.78 -17.11 4.03
N PRO A 285 -25.56 -17.62 5.26
CA PRO A 285 -24.88 -18.90 5.48
C PRO A 285 -25.44 -20.08 4.68
N GLN A 286 -26.77 -20.17 4.56
CA GLN A 286 -27.46 -21.23 3.82
C GLN A 286 -27.48 -21.05 2.29
N ARG A 287 -26.92 -19.95 1.78
CA ARG A 287 -26.83 -19.64 0.34
C ARG A 287 -25.37 -19.52 -0.13
N ARG A 288 -24.41 -19.90 0.72
CA ARG A 288 -22.99 -20.00 0.36
C ARG A 288 -22.76 -21.15 -0.62
N GLY A 289 -21.64 -21.08 -1.37
CA GLY A 289 -21.31 -22.08 -2.40
C GLY A 289 -22.07 -21.94 -3.72
N LEU A 290 -23.06 -21.04 -3.81
CA LEU A 290 -23.86 -20.78 -5.01
C LEU A 290 -23.27 -19.68 -5.93
N GLY A 291 -22.01 -19.29 -5.71
CA GLY A 291 -21.36 -18.22 -6.48
C GLY A 291 -21.81 -16.78 -6.15
N LEU A 292 -22.65 -16.57 -5.13
CA LEU A 292 -23.17 -15.24 -4.79
C LEU A 292 -22.10 -14.23 -4.37
N GLY A 293 -21.01 -14.68 -3.73
CA GLY A 293 -19.88 -13.80 -3.43
C GLY A 293 -19.20 -13.26 -4.69
N GLN A 294 -19.04 -14.11 -5.71
CA GLN A 294 -18.53 -13.70 -7.02
C GLN A 294 -19.51 -12.74 -7.70
N ARG A 295 -20.82 -12.99 -7.59
CA ARG A 295 -21.84 -12.10 -8.12
C ARG A 295 -21.83 -10.73 -7.45
N ILE A 296 -21.63 -10.63 -6.14
CA ILE A 296 -21.47 -9.35 -5.44
C ILE A 296 -20.32 -8.54 -6.04
N VAL A 297 -19.15 -9.17 -6.17
CA VAL A 297 -17.95 -8.51 -6.70
C VAL A 297 -18.16 -8.07 -8.15
N HIS A 298 -18.84 -8.89 -8.96
CA HIS A 298 -19.17 -8.57 -10.36
C HIS A 298 -20.07 -7.33 -10.48
N GLU A 299 -21.21 -7.33 -9.79
CA GLU A 299 -22.20 -6.26 -9.87
C GLU A 299 -21.65 -4.93 -9.34
N LEU A 300 -20.89 -4.98 -8.24
CA LEU A 300 -20.21 -3.79 -7.72
C LEU A 300 -19.14 -3.29 -8.70
N ALA A 301 -18.37 -4.17 -9.36
CA ALA A 301 -17.36 -3.74 -10.33
C ALA A 301 -17.96 -3.04 -11.55
N ILE A 302 -19.07 -3.58 -12.09
CA ILE A 302 -19.83 -2.94 -13.17
C ILE A 302 -20.32 -1.56 -12.73
N TRP A 303 -20.96 -1.49 -11.57
CA TRP A 303 -21.49 -0.23 -11.05
C TRP A 303 -20.38 0.80 -10.81
N SER A 304 -19.27 0.41 -10.17
CA SER A 304 -18.12 1.28 -9.91
C SER A 304 -17.52 1.83 -11.20
N LYS A 305 -17.40 1.00 -12.24
CA LYS A 305 -16.93 1.45 -13.56
C LYS A 305 -17.88 2.49 -14.18
N GLN A 306 -19.20 2.30 -14.06
CA GLN A 306 -20.19 3.29 -14.49
C GLN A 306 -20.09 4.62 -13.70
N GLN A 307 -19.55 4.59 -12.48
CA GLN A 307 -19.22 5.77 -11.68
C GLN A 307 -17.82 6.34 -11.97
N ASN A 308 -17.14 5.90 -13.05
CA ASN A 308 -15.79 6.30 -13.44
C ASN A 308 -14.66 5.85 -12.49
N ALA A 309 -14.89 4.77 -11.72
CA ALA A 309 -13.80 4.09 -11.01
C ALA A 309 -13.22 2.95 -11.87
N GLU A 310 -12.02 3.16 -12.39
CA GLU A 310 -11.30 2.14 -13.16
C GLU A 310 -10.50 1.18 -12.28
N ARG A 311 -10.34 1.52 -10.99
CA ARG A 311 -9.55 0.77 -10.03
C ARG A 311 -10.39 0.42 -8.81
N LEU A 312 -10.23 -0.79 -8.32
CA LEU A 312 -10.98 -1.31 -7.19
C LEU A 312 -10.03 -1.62 -6.04
N TYR A 313 -10.48 -1.43 -4.81
CA TYR A 313 -9.76 -1.87 -3.63
C TYR A 313 -10.72 -2.44 -2.59
N LEU A 314 -10.19 -3.26 -1.69
CA LEU A 314 -10.89 -3.76 -0.52
C LEU A 314 -9.92 -4.04 0.62
N GLN A 315 -10.47 -4.05 1.83
CA GLN A 315 -9.77 -4.47 3.04
C GLN A 315 -10.37 -5.79 3.54
N VAL A 316 -9.54 -6.82 3.67
CA VAL A 316 -9.96 -8.16 4.10
C VAL A 316 -9.07 -8.65 5.23
N ILE A 317 -9.64 -9.34 6.21
CA ILE A 317 -8.83 -10.00 7.25
C ILE A 317 -8.00 -11.10 6.57
N SER A 318 -6.69 -11.14 6.84
CA SER A 318 -5.75 -12.00 6.11
C SER A 318 -6.02 -13.50 6.28
N ASP A 319 -6.61 -13.91 7.40
CA ASP A 319 -6.97 -15.30 7.70
C ASP A 319 -8.37 -15.71 7.19
N ASN A 320 -9.11 -14.79 6.56
CA ASN A 320 -10.40 -15.10 5.94
C ASN A 320 -10.18 -15.80 4.58
N GLU A 321 -9.69 -17.05 4.62
CA GLU A 321 -9.35 -17.84 3.44
C GLU A 321 -10.48 -17.90 2.39
N PRO A 322 -11.77 -18.07 2.76
CA PRO A 322 -12.86 -18.05 1.77
C PRO A 322 -12.96 -16.73 1.01
N ALA A 323 -12.86 -15.59 1.71
CA ALA A 323 -12.93 -14.27 1.09
C ALA A 323 -11.67 -13.97 0.25
N VAL A 324 -10.48 -14.25 0.79
CA VAL A 324 -9.21 -14.05 0.06
C VAL A 324 -9.18 -14.89 -1.22
N LYS A 325 -9.64 -16.14 -1.18
CA LYS A 325 -9.75 -17.00 -2.37
C LYS A 325 -10.74 -16.46 -3.40
N LEU A 326 -11.89 -15.96 -2.93
CA LEU A 326 -12.87 -15.28 -3.79
C LEU A 326 -12.24 -14.09 -4.51
N TYR A 327 -11.57 -13.19 -3.78
CA TYR A 327 -11.00 -11.97 -4.36
C TYR A 327 -9.86 -12.29 -5.33
N ARG A 328 -8.96 -13.22 -4.99
CA ARG A 328 -7.91 -13.66 -5.93
C ARG A 328 -8.47 -14.22 -7.23
N LYS A 329 -9.51 -15.06 -7.14
CA LYS A 329 -10.17 -15.60 -8.33
C LYS A 329 -10.82 -14.49 -9.17
N ALA A 330 -11.28 -13.43 -8.53
CA ALA A 330 -11.84 -12.26 -9.20
C ALA A 330 -10.77 -11.33 -9.79
N GLY A 331 -9.47 -11.61 -9.67
CA GLY A 331 -8.40 -10.74 -10.20
C GLY A 331 -7.86 -9.71 -9.20
N TYR A 332 -8.19 -9.82 -7.92
CA TYR A 332 -7.56 -8.99 -6.90
C TYR A 332 -6.19 -9.53 -6.49
N GLU A 333 -5.25 -8.61 -6.36
CA GLU A 333 -3.92 -8.87 -5.85
C GLU A 333 -3.70 -8.16 -4.51
N ARG A 334 -2.88 -8.76 -3.65
CA ARG A 334 -2.50 -8.13 -2.38
C ARG A 334 -1.51 -7.00 -2.67
N LEU A 335 -1.83 -5.79 -2.23
CA LEU A 335 -0.94 -4.64 -2.37
C LEU A 335 -0.05 -4.46 -1.13
N PHE A 336 -0.64 -4.36 0.05
CA PHE A 336 0.07 -4.17 1.32
C PHE A 336 -0.72 -4.71 2.50
N GLY A 337 -0.04 -4.86 3.65
CA GLY A 337 -0.65 -5.32 4.89
C GLY A 337 -0.93 -4.19 5.86
N TYR A 338 -1.93 -4.38 6.71
CA TYR A 338 -2.12 -3.52 7.87
C TYR A 338 -2.63 -4.34 9.05
N HIS A 339 -2.51 -3.79 10.24
CA HIS A 339 -3.03 -4.39 11.46
C HIS A 339 -3.38 -3.29 12.47
N TYR A 340 -3.98 -3.71 13.58
CA TYR A 340 -4.19 -2.82 14.71
C TYR A 340 -3.27 -3.18 15.87
N ARG A 341 -2.86 -2.18 16.63
CA ARG A 341 -2.28 -2.35 17.95
C ARG A 341 -3.14 -1.62 18.96
N SER A 342 -3.53 -2.29 20.05
CA SER A 342 -4.38 -1.67 21.07
C SER A 342 -3.86 -1.92 22.48
N LYS A 343 -4.18 -0.97 23.35
CA LYS A 343 -3.90 -1.03 24.78
C LYS A 343 -5.21 -0.82 25.51
N ALA A 344 -5.51 -1.70 26.46
CA ALA A 344 -6.71 -1.57 27.29
C ALA A 344 -6.70 -0.25 28.05
N LEU A 345 -7.88 0.26 28.38
CA LEU A 345 -8.03 1.38 29.31
C LEU A 345 -7.35 1.01 30.63
N SER A 346 -6.42 1.87 31.07
CA SER A 346 -5.72 1.75 32.36
C SER A 346 -6.58 2.27 33.51
#